data_AF-A0A1Y6G6C0-F1
#
_entry.id   AF-A0A1Y6G6C0-F1
#
_cell.length_a   1.000
_cell.length_b   1.000
_cell.length_c   1.000
_cell.angle_alpha   90.00
_cell.angle_beta   90.00
_cell.angle_gamma   90.00
#
_symmetry.space_group_name_H-M   'P 1'
#
loop_
_entity.id
_entity.type
_entity.pdbx_description
1 polymer ?
#
loop_
_entity_poly.entity_id
_entity_poly.type
_entity_poly.pdbx_seq_one_letter_code
_entity_poly.pdbx_strand_id
1 'polypeptide(L)'
;MRFLPLVFALSALFVLPQAAQADPVTTALNDAVAAFAKARPQMGREAFGVDVAAYGDALTAGRFASAYWGGEIALDLHQSRDAGGSCGRFAAYVQLPPQDGTIRMVVCPQFSADGTAALRRLTVLHEMVHVVAGPDECRAMAFAARVEAAATGAFTPVDRYWQANNCPASAFSLP
;
A
#
# COMPACT_ATOMS: atom_id res chain seq x y z
N MET A 1 9.28 54.00 -47.89
CA MET A 1 8.65 54.02 -46.55
C MET A 1 7.14 53.86 -46.70
N ARG A 2 6.50 53.10 -45.79
CA ARG A 2 5.06 52.78 -45.62
C ARG A 2 4.60 51.47 -46.29
N PHE A 3 4.66 50.35 -45.57
CA PHE A 3 3.68 49.77 -44.60
C PHE A 3 2.50 49.07 -45.30
N LEU A 4 2.48 47.73 -45.26
CA LEU A 4 1.29 46.91 -45.50
C LEU A 4 1.32 45.69 -44.53
N PRO A 5 0.20 45.31 -43.91
CA PRO A 5 0.19 44.88 -42.52
C PRO A 5 0.19 43.36 -42.30
N LEU A 6 0.71 43.05 -41.12
CA LEU A 6 0.71 41.82 -40.36
C LEU A 6 -0.72 41.22 -40.22
N VAL A 7 -0.96 40.04 -40.75
CA VAL A 7 -2.04 39.14 -40.27
C VAL A 7 -1.50 37.71 -40.30
N PHE A 8 -0.64 37.38 -39.33
CA PHE A 8 -0.44 35.98 -38.93
C PHE A 8 -1.48 35.66 -37.86
N ALA A 9 -2.53 34.95 -38.28
CA ALA A 9 -3.56 34.45 -37.39
C ALA A 9 -2.93 33.46 -36.40
N LEU A 10 -2.92 33.87 -35.13
CA LEU A 10 -2.41 33.10 -34.00
C LEU A 10 -3.45 32.03 -33.63
N SER A 11 -3.40 30.87 -34.29
CA SER A 11 -4.16 29.68 -33.89
C SER A 11 -3.48 28.99 -32.70
N ALA A 12 -3.47 29.66 -31.54
CA ALA A 12 -3.12 29.02 -30.28
C ALA A 12 -4.29 28.13 -29.83
N LEU A 13 -4.32 26.89 -30.34
CA LEU A 13 -5.15 25.83 -29.78
C LEU A 13 -4.74 25.63 -28.31
N PHE A 14 -5.65 25.97 -27.40
CA PHE A 14 -5.59 25.58 -26.00
C PHE A 14 -5.63 24.05 -25.91
N VAL A 15 -4.45 23.41 -25.92
CA VAL A 15 -4.28 22.05 -25.42
C VAL A 15 -4.45 22.14 -23.92
N LEU A 16 -5.69 22.02 -23.45
CA LEU A 16 -5.96 21.80 -22.03
C LEU A 16 -5.27 20.49 -21.65
N PRO A 17 -4.34 20.48 -20.68
CA PRO A 17 -3.73 19.24 -20.24
C PRO A 17 -4.86 18.35 -19.68
N GLN A 18 -5.14 17.23 -20.33
CA GLN A 18 -5.90 16.16 -19.71
C GLN A 18 -5.13 15.78 -18.45
N ALA A 19 -5.70 16.06 -17.29
CA ALA A 19 -5.17 15.55 -16.03
C ALA A 19 -5.12 14.01 -16.17
N ALA A 20 -3.91 13.47 -16.29
CA ALA A 20 -3.71 12.03 -16.25
C ALA A 20 -4.31 11.56 -14.91
N GLN A 21 -5.31 10.67 -14.98
CA GLN A 21 -5.87 10.08 -13.77
C GLN A 21 -4.74 9.37 -13.04
N ALA A 22 -4.56 9.71 -11.76
CA ALA A 22 -3.51 9.10 -10.95
C ALA A 22 -3.72 7.58 -10.90
N ASP A 23 -2.62 6.84 -11.12
CA ASP A 23 -2.62 5.39 -11.02
C ASP A 23 -3.18 4.94 -9.66
N PRO A 24 -4.20 4.05 -9.61
CA PRO A 24 -4.79 3.58 -8.36
C PRO A 24 -3.79 2.96 -7.39
N VAL A 25 -2.73 2.29 -7.91
CA VAL A 25 -1.68 1.69 -7.08
C VAL A 25 -0.84 2.77 -6.41
N THR A 26 -0.33 3.72 -7.20
CA THR A 26 0.41 4.88 -6.69
C THR A 26 -0.41 5.68 -5.68
N THR A 27 -1.70 5.89 -5.94
CA THR A 27 -2.61 6.58 -5.02
C THR A 27 -2.73 5.85 -3.69
N ALA A 28 -2.94 4.52 -3.73
CA ALA A 28 -3.08 3.71 -2.52
C ALA A 28 -1.80 3.65 -1.67
N LEU A 29 -0.63 3.61 -2.31
CA LEU A 29 0.66 3.69 -1.62
C LEU A 29 0.82 5.03 -0.91
N ASN A 30 0.54 6.14 -1.60
CA ASN A 30 0.60 7.47 -1.00
C ASN A 30 -0.39 7.62 0.16
N ASP A 31 -1.61 7.08 0.01
CA ASP A 31 -2.62 7.08 1.07
C ASP A 31 -2.17 6.25 2.28
N ALA A 32 -1.53 5.09 2.05
CA ALA A 32 -0.98 4.25 3.12
C ALA A 32 0.18 4.95 3.84
N VAL A 33 1.10 5.60 3.11
CA VAL A 33 2.18 6.42 3.67
C VAL A 33 1.60 7.54 4.54
N ALA A 34 0.62 8.28 4.03
CA ALA A 34 0.00 9.39 4.75
C ALA A 34 -0.74 8.92 6.02
N ALA A 35 -1.49 7.82 5.92
CA ALA A 35 -2.17 7.23 7.08
C ALA A 35 -1.16 6.77 8.13
N PHE A 36 -0.12 6.05 7.73
CA PHE A 36 0.92 5.59 8.64
C PHE A 36 1.65 6.77 9.30
N ALA A 37 2.00 7.81 8.54
CA ALA A 37 2.64 9.00 9.09
C ALA A 37 1.81 9.68 10.20
N LYS A 38 0.48 9.72 10.02
CA LYS A 38 -0.45 10.26 11.03
C LYS A 38 -0.62 9.33 12.24
N ALA A 39 -0.60 8.02 12.02
CA ALA A 39 -0.72 7.01 13.07
C ALA A 39 0.56 6.88 13.93
N ARG A 40 1.74 6.99 13.30
CA ARG A 40 3.06 6.68 13.86
C ARG A 40 3.32 7.25 15.26
N PRO A 41 2.97 8.52 15.58
CA PRO A 41 3.20 9.07 16.92
C PRO A 41 2.50 8.31 18.05
N GLN A 42 1.47 7.51 17.74
CA GLN A 42 0.65 6.75 18.70
C GLN A 42 1.00 5.26 18.75
N MET A 43 1.92 4.76 17.92
CA MET A 43 2.17 3.32 17.76
C MET A 43 3.31 2.79 18.64
N GLY A 44 4.09 3.65 19.29
CA GLY A 44 5.27 3.25 20.04
C GLY A 44 6.41 2.74 19.15
N ARG A 45 7.34 1.98 19.72
CA ARG A 45 8.46 1.37 18.97
C ARG A 45 8.06 0.10 18.22
N GLU A 46 7.17 -0.68 18.84
CA GLU A 46 6.65 -1.92 18.30
C GLU A 46 5.14 -1.97 18.57
N ALA A 47 4.36 -2.44 17.61
CA ALA A 47 2.94 -2.73 17.78
C ALA A 47 2.61 -4.09 17.16
N PHE A 48 1.93 -4.96 17.91
CA PHE A 48 1.58 -6.31 17.47
C PHE A 48 2.78 -7.15 16.96
N GLY A 49 3.98 -6.94 17.52
CA GLY A 49 5.18 -7.62 17.03
C GLY A 49 5.71 -7.10 15.68
N VAL A 50 5.31 -5.89 15.27
CA VAL A 50 5.81 -5.18 14.09
C VAL A 50 6.66 -4.00 14.55
N ASP A 51 7.92 -3.96 14.14
CA ASP A 51 8.80 -2.80 14.35
C ASP A 51 8.27 -1.61 13.52
N VAL A 52 7.87 -0.55 14.22
CA VAL A 52 7.20 0.62 13.63
C VAL A 52 8.17 1.43 12.76
N ALA A 53 9.45 1.48 13.11
CA ALA A 53 10.45 2.19 12.31
C ALA A 53 10.75 1.42 11.01
N ALA A 54 11.02 0.11 11.13
CA ALA A 54 11.25 -0.76 9.98
C ALA A 54 10.06 -0.76 9.01
N TYR A 55 8.82 -0.77 9.54
CA TYR A 55 7.61 -0.67 8.72
C TYR A 55 7.53 0.67 7.97
N GLY A 56 7.85 1.78 8.64
CA GLY A 56 7.92 3.09 8.01
C GLY A 56 8.95 3.18 6.89
N ASP A 57 10.14 2.64 7.12
CA ASP A 57 11.23 2.62 6.13
C ASP A 57 10.87 1.72 4.94
N ALA A 58 10.29 0.55 5.18
CA ALA A 58 9.80 -0.34 4.14
C ALA A 58 8.72 0.35 3.27
N LEU A 59 7.76 1.01 3.90
CA LEU A 59 6.63 1.66 3.22
C LEU A 59 7.05 2.92 2.43
N THR A 60 8.04 3.67 2.91
CA THR A 60 8.43 4.97 2.32
C THR A 60 9.67 4.92 1.44
N ALA A 61 10.67 4.12 1.83
CA ALA A 61 11.95 4.02 1.14
C ALA A 61 12.10 2.71 0.33
N GLY A 62 11.19 1.75 0.51
CA GLY A 62 11.25 0.44 -0.14
C GLY A 62 12.45 -0.40 0.34
N ARG A 63 13.06 -0.06 1.47
CA ARG A 63 14.17 -0.79 2.07
C ARG A 63 14.21 -0.56 3.57
N PHE A 64 14.62 -1.56 4.34
CA PHE A 64 14.65 -1.50 5.80
C PHE A 64 15.60 -2.54 6.39
N ALA A 65 16.11 -2.29 7.59
CA ALA A 65 16.78 -3.31 8.38
C ALA A 65 15.72 -4.21 9.04
N SER A 66 15.80 -5.52 8.82
CA SER A 66 14.84 -6.50 9.36
C SER A 66 15.46 -7.34 10.46
N ALA A 67 14.88 -7.26 11.66
CA ALA A 67 15.17 -8.22 12.72
C ALA A 67 14.53 -9.60 12.45
N TYR A 68 13.38 -9.63 11.76
CA TYR A 68 12.64 -10.86 11.48
C TYR A 68 13.33 -11.71 10.40
N TRP A 69 13.75 -11.09 9.29
CA TRP A 69 14.41 -11.78 8.18
C TRP A 69 15.94 -11.80 8.31
N GLY A 70 16.50 -10.88 9.09
CA GLY A 70 17.93 -10.65 9.21
C GLY A 70 18.48 -9.78 8.07
N GLY A 71 19.33 -8.82 8.41
CA GLY A 71 19.99 -7.95 7.42
C GLY A 71 19.09 -6.85 6.85
N GLU A 72 19.52 -6.28 5.72
CA GLU A 72 18.73 -5.31 4.96
C GLU A 72 17.80 -6.03 3.98
N ILE A 73 16.54 -5.62 3.93
CA ILE A 73 15.54 -6.12 2.99
C ILE A 73 15.08 -5.00 2.07
N ALA A 74 15.02 -5.29 0.77
CA ALA A 74 14.42 -4.43 -0.24
C ALA A 74 13.00 -4.92 -0.60
N LEU A 75 12.13 -3.98 -0.92
CA LEU A 75 10.79 -4.23 -1.46
C LEU A 75 10.83 -4.05 -2.98
N ASP A 76 10.43 -5.10 -3.71
CA ASP A 76 10.15 -5.03 -5.14
C ASP A 76 8.63 -4.97 -5.36
N LEU A 77 8.12 -3.83 -5.79
CA LEU A 77 6.70 -3.67 -6.11
C LEU A 77 6.45 -4.04 -7.57
N HIS A 78 5.71 -5.12 -7.79
CA HIS A 78 5.40 -5.63 -9.11
C HIS A 78 3.90 -5.53 -9.42
N GLN A 79 3.52 -4.73 -10.42
CA GLN A 79 2.14 -4.71 -10.92
C GLN A 79 1.93 -5.79 -11.98
N SER A 80 1.16 -6.83 -11.64
CA SER A 80 0.83 -7.91 -12.56
C SER A 80 -0.24 -7.48 -13.57
N ARG A 81 -0.07 -7.91 -14.82
CA ARG A 81 -1.13 -7.84 -15.86
C ARG A 81 -1.94 -9.13 -15.96
N ASP A 82 -1.44 -10.21 -15.37
CA ASP A 82 -2.11 -11.51 -15.36
C ASP A 82 -3.09 -11.59 -14.19
N ALA A 83 -4.32 -11.99 -14.49
CA ALA A 83 -5.39 -12.23 -13.52
C ALA A 83 -5.50 -13.73 -13.12
N GLY A 84 -4.64 -14.60 -13.66
CA GLY A 84 -4.54 -16.00 -13.30
C GLY A 84 -3.73 -16.25 -12.01
N GLY A 85 -3.61 -17.53 -11.63
CA GLY A 85 -2.83 -17.96 -10.46
C GLY A 85 -3.28 -17.29 -9.16
N SER A 86 -2.33 -16.78 -8.36
CA SER A 86 -2.61 -16.05 -7.13
C SER A 86 -3.44 -14.78 -7.37
N CYS A 87 -3.27 -14.11 -8.52
CA CYS A 87 -4.05 -12.92 -8.87
C CYS A 87 -5.52 -13.21 -9.21
N GLY A 88 -5.90 -14.48 -9.35
CA GLY A 88 -7.31 -14.88 -9.44
C GLY A 88 -8.02 -14.90 -8.08
N ARG A 89 -7.28 -14.79 -6.97
CA ARG A 89 -7.79 -14.92 -5.60
C ARG A 89 -7.53 -13.70 -4.72
N PHE A 90 -6.51 -12.91 -5.04
CA PHE A 90 -6.04 -11.82 -4.21
C PHE A 90 -5.91 -10.52 -5.00
N ALA A 91 -6.18 -9.39 -4.34
CA ALA A 91 -5.92 -8.06 -4.89
C ALA A 91 -4.43 -7.71 -4.84
N ALA A 92 -3.71 -8.17 -3.83
CA ALA A 92 -2.26 -8.13 -3.75
C ALA A 92 -1.79 -9.32 -2.92
N TYR A 93 -0.50 -9.65 -3.01
CA TYR A 93 0.14 -10.64 -2.13
C TYR A 93 1.64 -10.41 -2.10
N VAL A 94 2.31 -10.88 -1.05
CA VAL A 94 3.77 -10.92 -0.96
C VAL A 94 4.35 -12.31 -1.26
N GLN A 95 5.49 -12.33 -1.92
CA GLN A 95 6.28 -13.55 -2.13
C GLN A 95 7.28 -13.68 -0.97
N LEU A 96 7.01 -14.62 -0.08
CA LEU A 96 7.84 -14.93 1.09
C LEU A 96 8.47 -16.33 0.96
N PRO A 97 9.63 -16.58 1.60
CA PRO A 97 10.50 -15.61 2.29
C PRO A 97 11.23 -14.68 1.29
N PRO A 98 12.01 -13.67 1.74
CA PRO A 98 12.87 -12.89 0.86
C PRO A 98 13.77 -13.77 0.00
N GLN A 99 13.96 -13.39 -1.26
CA GLN A 99 14.92 -13.99 -2.19
C GLN A 99 16.03 -12.97 -2.45
N ASP A 100 17.27 -13.34 -2.13
CA ASP A 100 18.45 -12.48 -2.26
C ASP A 100 18.25 -11.08 -1.61
N GLY A 101 17.69 -11.07 -0.39
CA GLY A 101 17.41 -9.84 0.37
C GLY A 101 16.23 -9.02 -0.17
N THR A 102 15.43 -9.56 -1.09
CA THR A 102 14.28 -8.85 -1.68
C THR A 102 12.98 -9.58 -1.42
N ILE A 103 11.95 -8.87 -0.95
CA ILE A 103 10.57 -9.35 -0.93
C ILE A 103 9.82 -8.69 -2.09
N ARG A 104 9.16 -9.50 -2.91
CA ARG A 104 8.28 -8.99 -3.97
C ARG A 104 6.86 -8.86 -3.46
N MET A 105 6.30 -7.66 -3.52
CA MET A 105 4.86 -7.42 -3.36
C MET A 105 4.24 -7.34 -4.76
N VAL A 106 3.33 -8.27 -5.05
CA VAL A 106 2.60 -8.30 -6.32
C VAL A 106 1.26 -7.62 -6.14
N VAL A 107 0.97 -6.63 -6.98
CA VAL A 107 -0.33 -5.96 -7.07
C VAL A 107 -1.08 -6.52 -8.28
N CYS A 108 -2.25 -7.10 -8.06
CA CYS A 108 -3.03 -7.80 -9.06
C CYS A 108 -4.07 -6.88 -9.73
N PRO A 109 -4.57 -7.21 -10.94
CA PRO A 109 -5.52 -6.35 -11.65
C PRO A 109 -6.79 -5.98 -10.85
N GLN A 110 -7.30 -6.91 -10.03
CA GLN A 110 -8.49 -6.70 -9.18
C GLN A 110 -8.31 -5.55 -8.17
N PHE A 111 -7.08 -5.27 -7.74
CA PHE A 111 -6.78 -4.13 -6.88
C PHE A 111 -7.28 -2.82 -7.47
N SER A 112 -7.02 -2.62 -8.76
CA SER A 112 -7.39 -1.40 -9.49
C SER A 112 -8.85 -1.44 -9.96
N ALA A 113 -9.37 -2.60 -10.36
CA ALA A 113 -10.73 -2.70 -10.89
C ALA A 113 -11.83 -2.55 -9.82
N ASP A 114 -11.68 -3.25 -8.70
CA ASP A 114 -12.81 -3.50 -7.77
C ASP A 114 -12.62 -2.85 -6.38
N GLY A 115 -11.44 -2.32 -6.09
CA GLY A 115 -11.12 -1.73 -4.79
C GLY A 115 -11.77 -0.37 -4.55
N THR A 116 -12.31 -0.13 -3.35
CA THR A 116 -12.53 1.24 -2.87
C THR A 116 -11.19 1.85 -2.44
N ALA A 117 -11.09 3.17 -2.35
CA ALA A 117 -9.88 3.83 -1.85
C ALA A 117 -9.47 3.32 -0.45
N ALA A 118 -10.45 3.11 0.44
CA ALA A 118 -10.23 2.55 1.77
C ALA A 118 -9.69 1.11 1.72
N LEU A 119 -10.31 0.24 0.91
CA LEU A 119 -9.84 -1.15 0.76
C LEU A 119 -8.44 -1.22 0.16
N ARG A 120 -8.13 -0.42 -0.85
CA ARG A 120 -6.78 -0.38 -1.44
C ARG A 120 -5.72 0.05 -0.44
N ARG A 121 -5.99 1.10 0.35
CA ARG A 121 -5.11 1.53 1.44
C ARG A 121 -4.93 0.42 2.47
N LEU A 122 -6.03 -0.20 2.93
CA LEU A 122 -5.98 -1.31 3.87
C LEU A 122 -5.13 -2.47 3.31
N THR A 123 -5.31 -2.86 2.06
CA THR A 123 -4.52 -3.91 1.41
C THR A 123 -3.04 -3.57 1.42
N VAL A 124 -2.65 -2.34 1.06
CA VAL A 124 -1.24 -1.93 1.13
C VAL A 124 -0.71 -2.02 2.56
N LEU A 125 -1.46 -1.49 3.54
CA LEU A 125 -1.04 -1.54 4.95
C LEU A 125 -0.86 -2.98 5.44
N HIS A 126 -1.78 -3.87 5.05
CA HIS A 126 -1.77 -5.28 5.40
C HIS A 126 -0.55 -6.02 4.79
N GLU A 127 -0.37 -5.92 3.48
CA GLU A 127 0.75 -6.62 2.80
C GLU A 127 2.11 -6.14 3.31
N MET A 128 2.24 -4.85 3.65
CA MET A 128 3.48 -4.32 4.22
C MET A 128 3.82 -4.90 5.59
N VAL A 129 2.83 -5.37 6.37
CA VAL A 129 3.13 -6.11 7.60
C VAL A 129 3.76 -7.45 7.27
N HIS A 130 3.32 -8.14 6.21
CA HIS A 130 3.94 -9.38 5.78
C HIS A 130 5.38 -9.20 5.30
N VAL A 131 5.65 -8.08 4.61
CA VAL A 131 7.02 -7.68 4.24
C VAL A 131 7.91 -7.57 5.49
N VAL A 132 7.42 -6.96 6.56
CA VAL A 132 8.26 -6.58 7.72
C VAL A 132 8.32 -7.67 8.79
N ALA A 133 7.20 -8.37 9.04
CA ALA A 133 6.98 -9.20 10.23
C ALA A 133 6.46 -10.61 9.93
N GLY A 134 6.43 -11.04 8.66
CA GLY A 134 6.12 -12.42 8.27
C GLY A 134 4.63 -12.72 8.04
N PRO A 135 4.26 -14.00 7.82
CA PRO A 135 3.02 -14.41 7.16
C PRO A 135 1.75 -14.42 8.05
N ASP A 136 1.79 -13.81 9.24
CA ASP A 136 0.67 -13.87 10.18
C ASP A 136 -0.47 -12.91 9.76
N GLU A 137 -1.52 -13.46 9.17
CA GLU A 137 -2.69 -12.73 8.65
C GLU A 137 -3.39 -11.88 9.72
N CYS A 138 -3.52 -12.43 10.94
CA CYS A 138 -4.22 -11.77 12.04
C CYS A 138 -3.42 -10.60 12.58
N ARG A 139 -2.09 -10.75 12.67
CA ARG A 139 -1.16 -9.66 12.97
C ARG A 139 -1.25 -8.55 11.92
N ALA A 140 -1.18 -8.92 10.65
CA ALA A 140 -1.19 -7.99 9.54
C ALA A 140 -2.48 -7.16 9.52
N MET A 141 -3.62 -7.83 9.70
CA MET A 141 -4.91 -7.14 9.74
C MET A 141 -5.10 -6.28 11.00
N ALA A 142 -4.69 -6.77 12.19
CA ALA A 142 -4.79 -5.98 13.43
C ALA A 142 -3.94 -4.71 13.39
N PHE A 143 -2.70 -4.82 12.91
CA PHE A 143 -1.81 -3.67 12.74
C PHE A 143 -2.37 -2.67 11.72
N ALA A 144 -2.81 -3.14 10.55
CA ALA A 144 -3.38 -2.28 9.53
C ALA A 144 -4.64 -1.54 10.03
N ALA A 145 -5.55 -2.24 10.71
CA ALA A 145 -6.73 -1.64 11.32
C ALA A 145 -6.35 -0.59 12.39
N ARG A 146 -5.33 -0.87 13.22
CA ARG A 146 -4.81 0.10 14.21
C ARG A 146 -4.25 1.36 13.55
N VAL A 147 -3.55 1.23 12.42
CA VAL A 147 -3.07 2.38 11.62
C VAL A 147 -4.26 3.20 11.14
N GLU A 148 -5.27 2.57 10.53
CA GLU A 148 -6.45 3.30 10.04
C GLU A 148 -7.20 4.00 11.17
N ALA A 149 -7.44 3.32 12.30
CA ALA A 149 -8.11 3.88 13.46
C ALA A 149 -7.34 5.07 14.04
N ALA A 150 -6.01 4.97 14.17
CA ALA A 150 -5.16 6.06 14.64
C ALA A 150 -5.15 7.26 13.68
N ALA A 151 -5.19 6.99 12.38
CA ALA A 151 -5.10 8.01 11.34
C ALA A 151 -6.44 8.70 11.06
N THR A 152 -7.56 7.99 11.15
CA THR A 152 -8.86 8.49 10.67
C THR A 152 -9.96 8.47 11.72
N GLY A 153 -9.73 7.83 12.87
CA GLY A 153 -10.75 7.61 13.90
C GLY A 153 -11.67 6.41 13.62
N ALA A 154 -11.51 5.74 12.49
CA ALA A 154 -12.23 4.52 12.12
C ALA A 154 -11.30 3.57 11.35
N PHE A 155 -11.71 2.31 11.19
CA PHE A 155 -11.01 1.35 10.33
C PHE A 155 -11.99 0.69 9.37
N THR A 156 -11.48 0.18 8.25
CA THR A 156 -12.28 -0.50 7.24
C THR A 156 -12.83 -1.82 7.83
N PRO A 157 -14.15 -2.08 7.79
CA PRO A 157 -14.73 -3.31 8.33
C PRO A 157 -14.22 -4.57 7.60
N VAL A 158 -13.76 -5.56 8.38
CA VAL A 158 -13.11 -6.78 7.87
C VAL A 158 -13.63 -8.05 8.53
N ASP A 159 -14.84 -8.03 9.11
CA ASP A 159 -15.38 -9.14 9.92
C ASP A 159 -15.30 -10.50 9.21
N ARG A 160 -15.65 -10.55 7.92
CA ARG A 160 -15.60 -11.78 7.13
C ARG A 160 -14.18 -12.32 7.00
N TYR A 161 -13.23 -11.44 6.69
CA TYR A 161 -11.81 -11.80 6.57
C TYR A 161 -11.26 -12.24 7.94
N TRP A 162 -11.60 -11.50 8.99
CA TRP A 162 -11.18 -11.78 10.37
C TRP A 162 -11.66 -13.15 10.84
N GLN A 163 -12.93 -13.49 10.59
CA GLN A 163 -13.49 -14.81 10.88
C GLN A 163 -12.89 -15.91 10.00
N ALA A 164 -12.73 -15.67 8.70
CA ALA A 164 -12.20 -16.67 7.77
C ALA A 164 -10.77 -17.11 8.11
N ASN A 165 -9.96 -16.22 8.68
CA ASN A 165 -8.60 -16.50 9.16
C ASN A 165 -8.55 -16.99 10.61
N ASN A 166 -9.70 -17.26 11.24
CA ASN A 166 -9.79 -17.68 12.65
C ASN A 166 -9.11 -16.69 13.63
N CYS A 167 -9.06 -15.41 13.28
CA CYS A 167 -8.42 -14.39 14.11
C CYS A 167 -9.09 -14.13 15.47
N PRO A 168 -10.40 -14.39 15.70
CA PRO A 168 -10.97 -14.33 17.05
C PRO A 168 -10.31 -15.29 18.05
N ALA A 169 -9.66 -16.36 17.57
CA ALA A 169 -8.92 -17.30 18.40
C ALA A 169 -7.40 -17.00 18.47
N SER A 170 -6.95 -15.92 17.83
CA SER A 170 -5.54 -15.50 17.82
C SER A 170 -5.19 -14.64 19.04
N ALA A 171 -3.91 -14.29 19.19
CA ALA A 171 -3.46 -13.35 20.20
C ALA A 171 -3.71 -11.87 19.82
N PHE A 172 -4.26 -11.60 18.64
CA PHE A 172 -4.48 -10.26 18.09
C PHE A 172 -5.96 -9.87 18.16
N SER A 173 -6.21 -8.56 18.23
CA SER A 173 -7.57 -7.99 18.27
C SER A 173 -7.66 -6.76 17.38
N LEU A 174 -8.84 -6.54 16.79
CA LEU A 174 -9.17 -5.28 16.11
C LEU A 174 -9.40 -4.15 17.14
N PRO A 175 -9.14 -2.88 16.77
CA PRO A 175 -9.31 -1.71 17.65
C PRO A 175 -10.76 -1.31 17.90
#